data_AF-A0A4V5PQ68-F1
#
_entry.id   AF-A0A4V5PQ68-F1
#
_cell.length_a   1.000
_cell.length_b   1.000
_cell.length_c   1.000
_cell.angle_alpha   90.00
_cell.angle_beta   90.00
_cell.angle_gamma   90.00
#
_symmetry.space_group_name_H-M   'P 1'
#
loop_
_entity.id
_entity.type
_entity.pdbx_description
1 polymer ?
#
loop_
_entity_poly.entity_id
_entity_poly.type
_entity_poly.pdbx_seq_one_letter_code
_entity_poly.pdbx_strand_id
1 'polypeptide(L)'
;MGSRMIAARGAPMSLEFRPLVVLCLAVGCSSSDPAPPSTPGPSPVTLQFEAVDAAGTPYVCGAKGLHIAGLTDVTPGDLRLYVHEVRLLKGDRAIPVTLDQDHAWQFQNVALLDFEDATAACSYVIFGKSKTPDTNHVLRGLPAEAGPYDGVEFTLGVPVALNHLETADSKSPLNTTGMDHGAADGRQFVRVSFYSDTTGATGDKDHNLLVFRSVCNNVTNGGEIPASADACDKPNRPTIRLAQAGGFDPTKDRIVVDVDAMFRGYTTPGTPGAHADLSDGGRIDCYGPLNAGDLGPQIGAERCGTFYPNVGLDYTTGRPQGTQGVFRIEKSKAR
;
A
#
# COMPACT_ATOMS: atom_id res chain seq x y z
N MET A 1 -45.62 -56.73 10.16
CA MET A 1 -44.83 -56.66 11.41
C MET A 1 -44.56 -55.20 11.68
N GLY A 2 -45.27 -54.46 12.54
CA GLY A 2 -45.63 -54.71 13.94
C GLY A 2 -44.63 -53.93 14.81
N SER A 3 -44.98 -53.00 15.70
CA SER A 3 -46.23 -52.41 16.13
C SER A 3 -45.93 -51.03 16.75
N ARG A 4 -46.83 -50.06 16.55
CA ARG A 4 -46.96 -48.82 17.34
C ARG A 4 -47.88 -49.06 18.55
N MET A 5 -47.90 -48.06 19.44
CA MET A 5 -48.75 -47.85 20.64
C MET A 5 -48.17 -48.48 21.92
N ILE A 6 -48.28 -47.92 23.13
CA ILE A 6 -49.42 -47.21 23.75
C ILE A 6 -48.88 -46.19 24.78
N ALA A 7 -49.56 -45.04 24.86
CA ALA A 7 -49.44 -44.04 25.91
C ALA A 7 -50.11 -44.51 27.22
N ALA A 8 -49.50 -44.23 28.37
CA ALA A 8 -50.15 -44.35 29.67
C ALA A 8 -50.22 -42.97 30.34
N ARG A 9 -51.47 -42.56 30.61
CA ARG A 9 -51.87 -41.36 31.34
C ARG A 9 -51.57 -41.51 32.83
N GLY A 10 -51.18 -40.41 33.46
CA GLY A 10 -51.26 -40.21 34.91
C GLY A 10 -51.26 -38.71 35.20
N ALA A 11 -52.37 -38.20 35.72
CA ALA A 11 -52.52 -36.89 36.32
C ALA A 11 -53.10 -37.09 37.74
N PRO A 12 -53.26 -36.04 38.56
CA PRO A 12 -52.23 -35.20 39.17
C PRO A 12 -52.27 -35.39 40.71
N MET A 13 -51.22 -35.00 41.43
CA MET A 13 -51.32 -34.84 42.89
C MET A 13 -50.74 -33.48 43.27
N SER A 14 -51.66 -32.53 43.43
CA SER A 14 -51.44 -31.20 43.96
C SER A 14 -51.08 -31.30 45.45
N LEU A 15 -49.85 -30.93 45.78
CA LEU A 15 -49.44 -30.64 47.15
C LEU A 15 -49.12 -29.15 47.23
N GLU A 16 -50.05 -28.39 47.79
CA GLU A 16 -49.81 -27.01 48.21
C GLU A 16 -48.76 -27.01 49.32
N PHE A 17 -47.56 -26.52 49.01
CA PHE A 17 -46.60 -26.10 50.02
C PHE A 17 -46.48 -24.58 49.94
N ARG A 18 -47.10 -23.90 50.92
CA ARG A 18 -46.90 -22.47 51.18
C ARG A 18 -45.49 -22.28 51.76
N PRO A 19 -44.56 -21.60 51.09
CA PRO A 19 -43.34 -21.15 51.74
C PRO A 19 -43.64 -19.88 52.51
N LEU A 20 -43.35 -19.95 53.81
CA LEU A 20 -43.29 -18.84 54.75
C LEU A 20 -42.31 -17.78 54.21
N VAL A 21 -42.81 -16.60 53.86
CA VAL A 21 -41.97 -15.45 53.51
C VAL A 21 -41.32 -14.94 54.79
N VAL A 22 -40.06 -15.31 55.01
CA VAL A 22 -39.19 -14.68 56.01
C VAL A 22 -38.53 -13.48 55.35
N LEU A 23 -39.02 -12.29 55.67
CA LEU A 23 -38.44 -11.01 55.27
C LEU A 23 -37.20 -10.74 56.13
N CYS A 24 -36.03 -11.22 55.67
CA CYS A 24 -34.75 -10.78 56.20
C CYS A 24 -34.41 -9.40 55.62
N LEU A 25 -34.59 -8.35 56.43
CA LEU A 25 -33.99 -7.04 56.19
C LEU A 25 -32.48 -7.12 56.43
N ALA A 26 -31.73 -7.57 55.41
CA ALA A 26 -30.29 -7.37 55.35
C ALA A 26 -30.04 -5.92 54.90
N VAL A 27 -29.70 -5.06 55.85
CA VAL A 27 -29.06 -3.77 55.56
C VAL A 27 -27.63 -4.10 55.11
N GLY A 28 -27.48 -4.47 53.84
CA GLY A 28 -26.19 -4.57 53.19
C GLY A 28 -25.71 -3.18 52.84
N CYS A 29 -24.71 -2.67 53.59
CA CYS A 29 -23.88 -1.56 53.12
C CYS A 29 -23.13 -2.04 51.87
N SER A 30 -23.74 -1.87 50.70
CA SER A 30 -23.04 -2.01 49.42
C SER A 30 -22.12 -0.79 49.29
N SER A 31 -20.87 -0.96 49.72
CA SER A 31 -19.77 -0.10 49.29
C SER A 31 -19.62 -0.26 47.78
N SER A 32 -20.33 0.57 47.02
CA SER A 32 -20.15 0.71 45.58
C SER A 32 -18.82 1.40 45.34
N ASP A 33 -17.73 0.61 45.35
CA ASP A 33 -16.46 1.05 44.83
C ASP A 33 -16.65 1.41 43.35
N PRO A 34 -16.29 2.63 42.93
CA PRO A 34 -16.34 2.99 41.52
C PRO A 34 -15.39 2.07 40.75
N ALA A 35 -15.93 1.39 39.73
CA ALA A 35 -15.13 0.57 38.84
C ALA A 35 -14.00 1.42 38.25
N PRO A 36 -12.75 0.91 38.18
CA PRO A 36 -11.67 1.64 37.56
C PRO A 36 -12.03 1.99 36.11
N PRO A 37 -11.62 3.18 35.60
CA PRO A 37 -11.91 3.57 34.23
C PRO A 37 -11.35 2.49 33.28
N SER A 38 -12.23 1.93 32.44
CA SER A 38 -11.82 0.98 31.42
C SER A 38 -10.91 1.68 30.42
N THR A 39 -9.76 1.07 30.12
CA THR A 39 -8.89 1.55 29.05
C THR A 39 -9.67 1.50 27.73
N PRO A 40 -9.75 2.61 26.96
CA PRO A 40 -10.43 2.60 25.67
C PRO A 40 -9.87 1.51 24.76
N GLY A 41 -10.76 0.74 24.13
CA GLY A 41 -10.37 -0.21 23.10
C GLY A 41 -9.80 0.47 21.85
N PRO A 42 -9.24 -0.29 20.90
CA PRO A 42 -8.81 0.27 19.63
C PRO A 42 -9.98 0.91 18.88
N SER A 43 -9.70 2.04 18.23
CA SER A 43 -10.65 2.76 17.36
C SER A 43 -10.17 2.70 15.91
N PRO A 44 -11.08 2.78 14.93
CA PRO A 44 -10.71 2.88 13.51
C PRO A 44 -9.75 4.05 13.24
N VAL A 45 -8.84 3.85 12.30
CA VAL A 45 -7.85 4.84 11.87
C VAL A 45 -7.98 5.14 10.38
N THR A 46 -7.53 6.32 9.96
CA THR A 46 -7.48 6.73 8.54
C THR A 46 -6.13 7.36 8.26
N LEU A 47 -5.18 6.55 7.80
CA LEU A 47 -3.85 7.00 7.42
C LEU A 47 -3.94 7.83 6.15
N GLN A 48 -3.51 9.08 6.21
CA GLN A 48 -3.53 10.00 5.07
C GLN A 48 -2.18 9.96 4.37
N PHE A 49 -2.19 9.81 3.04
CA PHE A 49 -1.02 9.87 2.20
C PHE A 49 -1.09 11.09 1.30
N GLU A 50 0.06 11.73 1.08
CA GLU A 50 0.17 12.84 0.12
C GLU A 50 1.42 12.66 -0.73
N ALA A 51 1.29 12.88 -2.03
CA ALA A 51 2.42 12.92 -2.93
C ALA A 51 2.84 14.36 -3.20
N VAL A 52 4.09 14.70 -2.89
CA VAL A 52 4.66 16.04 -3.09
C VAL A 52 6.11 15.94 -3.57
N ASP A 53 6.65 17.00 -4.15
CA ASP A 53 8.10 17.13 -4.32
C ASP A 53 8.80 17.56 -3.00
N ALA A 54 10.13 17.71 -3.05
CA ALA A 54 10.95 18.12 -1.91
C ALA A 54 10.58 19.50 -1.34
N ALA A 55 9.95 20.38 -2.14
CA ALA A 55 9.48 21.70 -1.71
C ALA A 55 8.06 21.68 -1.12
N GLY A 56 7.37 20.54 -1.19
CA GLY A 56 5.99 20.38 -0.75
C GLY A 56 4.95 20.70 -1.84
N THR A 57 5.34 20.82 -3.10
CA THR A 57 4.41 21.01 -4.22
C THR A 57 3.66 19.71 -4.47
N PRO A 58 2.32 19.70 -4.48
CA PRO A 58 1.55 18.47 -4.62
C PRO A 58 1.60 17.90 -6.03
N TYR A 59 1.64 16.58 -6.12
CA TYR A 59 1.47 15.83 -7.37
C TYR A 59 0.00 15.88 -7.78
N VAL A 60 -0.34 16.71 -8.76
CA VAL A 60 -1.73 16.90 -9.23
C VAL A 60 -1.76 16.94 -10.75
N CYS A 61 -2.57 16.09 -11.36
CA CYS A 61 -2.75 16.04 -12.82
C CYS A 61 -3.15 17.40 -13.38
N GLY A 62 -2.43 17.85 -14.42
CA GLY A 62 -2.64 19.15 -15.06
C GLY A 62 -2.07 20.36 -14.33
N ALA A 63 -1.57 20.20 -13.10
CA ALA A 63 -0.82 21.25 -12.41
C ALA A 63 0.60 21.41 -12.98
N LYS A 64 1.20 22.57 -12.71
CA LYS A 64 2.59 22.92 -13.07
C LYS A 64 3.39 23.24 -11.82
N GLY A 65 4.70 23.43 -11.97
CA GLY A 65 5.60 23.78 -10.87
C GLY A 65 6.08 22.61 -10.02
N LEU A 66 5.77 21.37 -10.42
CA LEU A 66 6.34 20.19 -9.77
C LEU A 66 7.81 20.04 -10.19
N HIS A 67 8.67 19.70 -9.22
CA HIS A 67 10.09 19.44 -9.45
C HIS A 67 10.40 17.96 -9.21
N ILE A 68 10.99 17.29 -10.20
CA ILE A 68 11.37 15.87 -10.10
C ILE A 68 12.71 15.66 -10.79
N ALA A 69 13.66 14.98 -10.13
CA ALA A 69 14.94 14.58 -10.70
C ALA A 69 15.74 15.76 -11.28
N GLY A 70 15.62 16.95 -10.67
CA GLY A 70 16.25 18.18 -11.15
C GLY A 70 15.56 18.86 -12.33
N LEU A 71 14.47 18.30 -12.86
CA LEU A 71 13.59 18.98 -13.81
C LEU A 71 12.66 19.94 -13.08
N THR A 72 12.26 21.00 -13.79
CA THR A 72 11.28 21.98 -13.33
C THR A 72 10.03 21.92 -14.19
N ASP A 73 8.90 22.42 -13.68
CA ASP A 73 7.61 22.44 -14.38
C ASP A 73 7.20 21.09 -14.96
N VAL A 74 7.49 20.03 -14.20
CA VAL A 74 7.14 18.67 -14.54
C VAL A 74 5.62 18.53 -14.61
N THR A 75 5.13 17.86 -15.65
CA THR A 75 3.72 17.53 -15.83
C THR A 75 3.47 16.09 -15.35
N PRO A 76 2.66 15.88 -14.30
CA PRO A 76 2.23 14.56 -13.83
C PRO A 76 1.61 13.67 -14.91
N GLY A 77 1.92 12.37 -14.91
CA GLY A 77 1.37 11.38 -15.84
C GLY A 77 0.78 10.13 -15.19
N ASP A 78 1.37 9.61 -14.12
CA ASP A 78 0.84 8.47 -13.35
C ASP A 78 1.55 8.41 -12.00
N LEU A 79 0.84 8.18 -10.90
CA LEU A 79 1.46 7.89 -9.61
C LEU A 79 0.54 6.97 -8.81
N ARG A 80 0.91 5.69 -8.81
CA ARG A 80 0.17 4.63 -8.13
C ARG A 80 1.11 3.69 -7.43
N LEU A 81 0.75 3.27 -6.22
CA LEU A 81 1.55 2.34 -5.44
C LEU A 81 0.71 1.42 -4.57
N TYR A 82 1.07 0.14 -4.55
CA TYR A 82 0.48 -0.80 -3.60
C TYR A 82 1.23 -0.78 -2.28
N VAL A 83 0.49 -0.91 -1.19
CA VAL A 83 1.03 -1.15 0.14
C VAL A 83 0.31 -2.32 0.80
N HIS A 84 1.03 -3.06 1.61
CA HIS A 84 0.48 -4.17 2.38
C HIS A 84 1.11 -4.28 3.76
N GLU A 85 0.55 -5.13 4.63
CA GLU A 85 1.10 -5.41 5.96
C GLU A 85 1.26 -4.14 6.81
N VAL A 86 0.18 -3.34 6.87
CA VAL A 86 0.15 -2.07 7.59
C VAL A 86 0.15 -2.30 9.11
N ARG A 87 1.02 -1.59 9.81
CA ARG A 87 1.18 -1.62 11.26
C ARG A 87 1.35 -0.22 11.81
N LEU A 88 0.85 0.01 13.03
CA LEU A 88 1.15 1.22 13.81
C LEU A 88 2.26 0.92 14.81
N LEU A 89 3.23 1.81 14.92
CA LEU A 89 4.33 1.64 15.85
C LEU A 89 3.90 2.08 17.26
N LYS A 90 4.31 1.31 18.27
CA LYS A 90 4.05 1.59 19.69
C LYS A 90 5.21 1.08 20.54
N GLY A 91 6.19 1.95 20.78
CA GLY A 91 7.49 1.59 21.33
C GLY A 91 8.20 0.61 20.39
N ASP A 92 8.72 -0.48 20.94
CA ASP A 92 9.40 -1.51 20.15
C ASP A 92 8.45 -2.46 19.40
N ARG A 93 7.13 -2.26 19.52
CA ARG A 93 6.11 -3.12 18.93
C ARG A 93 5.52 -2.52 17.66
N ALA A 94 5.18 -3.37 16.71
CA ALA A 94 4.43 -3.02 15.51
C ALA A 94 3.04 -3.67 15.58
N ILE A 95 2.02 -2.85 15.82
CA ILE A 95 0.64 -3.24 16.04
C ILE A 95 -0.06 -3.42 14.69
N PRO A 96 -0.50 -4.63 14.29
CA PRO A 96 -1.13 -4.83 12.99
C PRO A 96 -2.44 -4.06 12.85
N VAL A 97 -2.69 -3.56 11.64
CA VAL A 97 -3.94 -2.91 11.24
C VAL A 97 -4.70 -3.84 10.32
N THR A 98 -5.92 -4.22 10.70
CA THR A 98 -6.84 -4.92 9.80
C THR A 98 -7.46 -3.89 8.86
N LEU A 99 -7.21 -4.00 7.57
CA LEU A 99 -7.74 -3.07 6.58
C LEU A 99 -9.25 -3.27 6.39
N ASP A 100 -9.97 -2.17 6.22
CA ASP A 100 -11.36 -2.19 5.79
C ASP A 100 -11.47 -2.82 4.40
N GLN A 101 -12.51 -3.61 4.16
CA GLN A 101 -12.74 -4.29 2.88
C GLN A 101 -13.73 -3.47 2.06
N ASP A 102 -13.25 -2.43 1.39
CA ASP A 102 -14.10 -1.47 0.67
C ASP A 102 -14.46 -1.93 -0.75
N HIS A 103 -13.88 -3.05 -1.21
CA HIS A 103 -14.08 -3.61 -2.54
C HIS A 103 -13.69 -2.66 -3.70
N ALA A 104 -12.89 -1.64 -3.42
CA ALA A 104 -12.41 -0.67 -4.40
C ALA A 104 -10.88 -0.53 -4.30
N TRP A 105 -10.39 -0.08 -3.15
CA TRP A 105 -8.99 0.28 -2.93
C TRP A 105 -8.28 -0.60 -1.93
N GLN A 106 -9.00 -1.43 -1.18
CA GLN A 106 -8.46 -2.31 -0.16
C GLN A 106 -9.06 -3.71 -0.27
N PHE A 107 -8.19 -4.71 -0.30
CA PHE A 107 -8.58 -6.12 -0.33
C PHE A 107 -7.62 -6.96 0.50
N GLN A 108 -8.15 -7.78 1.40
CA GLN A 108 -7.40 -8.51 2.41
C GLN A 108 -6.42 -7.58 3.14
N ASN A 109 -5.12 -7.79 2.98
CA ASN A 109 -4.05 -7.03 3.61
C ASN A 109 -3.31 -6.09 2.64
N VAL A 110 -3.84 -5.85 1.43
CA VAL A 110 -3.26 -4.97 0.42
C VAL A 110 -4.20 -3.81 0.09
N ALA A 111 -3.61 -2.65 -0.21
CA ALA A 111 -4.32 -1.48 -0.68
C ALA A 111 -3.56 -0.81 -1.84
N LEU A 112 -4.31 -0.16 -2.73
CA LEU A 112 -3.77 0.68 -3.79
C LEU A 112 -3.95 2.15 -3.41
N LEU A 113 -2.85 2.87 -3.34
CA LEU A 113 -2.84 4.32 -3.29
C LEU A 113 -2.72 4.85 -4.72
N ASP A 114 -3.59 5.79 -5.06
CA ASP A 114 -3.73 6.33 -6.41
C ASP A 114 -3.85 7.85 -6.35
N PHE A 115 -2.85 8.53 -6.92
CA PHE A 115 -2.71 9.99 -6.92
C PHE A 115 -2.94 10.61 -8.31
N GLU A 116 -3.43 9.83 -9.28
CA GLU A 116 -3.75 10.31 -10.61
C GLU A 116 -5.25 10.17 -10.90
N ASP A 117 -5.86 11.20 -11.48
CA ASP A 117 -7.32 11.27 -11.70
C ASP A 117 -7.69 11.07 -13.18
N ALA A 118 -6.80 10.46 -13.97
CA ALA A 118 -6.96 10.29 -15.41
C ALA A 118 -7.28 11.58 -16.20
N THR A 119 -7.02 12.77 -15.65
CA THR A 119 -7.20 14.05 -16.36
C THR A 119 -5.89 14.57 -16.95
N ALA A 120 -5.98 15.54 -17.86
CA ALA A 120 -4.80 16.16 -18.48
C ALA A 120 -3.79 15.12 -19.00
N ALA A 121 -2.50 15.26 -18.71
CA ALA A 121 -1.49 14.28 -19.12
C ALA A 121 -1.61 12.93 -18.39
N CYS A 122 -2.31 12.87 -17.26
CA CYS A 122 -2.68 11.61 -16.64
C CYS A 122 -3.72 10.84 -17.47
N SER A 123 -4.42 11.45 -18.44
CA SER A 123 -5.30 10.67 -19.33
C SER A 123 -4.55 9.75 -20.31
N TYR A 124 -3.25 10.01 -20.54
CA TYR A 124 -2.45 9.22 -21.46
C TYR A 124 -2.14 7.83 -20.90
N VAL A 125 -2.27 6.82 -21.78
CA VAL A 125 -2.03 5.42 -21.45
C VAL A 125 -0.64 5.03 -21.94
N ILE A 126 0.35 5.21 -21.07
CA ILE A 126 1.64 4.54 -21.20
C ILE A 126 1.38 3.07 -20.87
N PHE A 127 1.82 2.10 -21.68
CA PHE A 127 1.71 0.63 -21.44
C PHE A 127 0.67 0.18 -20.40
N GLY A 128 -0.52 -0.23 -20.87
CA GLY A 128 -1.61 -0.67 -20.00
C GLY A 128 -2.96 -0.38 -20.63
N LYS A 129 -3.98 -0.24 -19.78
CA LYS A 129 -5.35 0.09 -20.19
C LYS A 129 -5.73 1.48 -19.66
N SER A 130 -6.91 1.95 -20.06
CA SER A 130 -7.48 3.22 -19.60
C SER A 130 -7.61 3.28 -18.08
N LYS A 131 -7.34 4.47 -17.54
CA LYS A 131 -7.42 4.82 -16.10
C LYS A 131 -8.78 5.46 -15.79
N THR A 132 -9.14 5.54 -14.51
CA THR A 132 -10.41 6.07 -14.01
C THR A 132 -10.18 7.40 -13.28
N PRO A 133 -11.19 8.27 -13.16
CA PRO A 133 -11.03 9.52 -12.41
C PRO A 133 -11.00 9.35 -10.88
N ASP A 134 -11.35 8.17 -10.38
CA ASP A 134 -11.34 7.89 -8.95
C ASP A 134 -9.89 7.77 -8.44
N THR A 135 -9.61 8.38 -7.28
CA THR A 135 -8.31 8.35 -6.60
C THR A 135 -8.42 7.76 -5.19
N ASN A 136 -7.29 7.39 -4.60
CA ASN A 136 -7.23 6.96 -3.20
C ASN A 136 -5.96 7.42 -2.50
N HIS A 137 -6.09 8.41 -1.62
CA HIS A 137 -5.00 8.99 -0.84
C HIS A 137 -5.01 8.51 0.62
N VAL A 138 -5.77 7.46 0.94
CA VAL A 138 -5.98 7.05 2.33
C VAL A 138 -5.98 5.54 2.50
N LEU A 139 -5.61 5.10 3.70
CA LEU A 139 -5.84 3.73 4.16
C LEU A 139 -6.71 3.75 5.40
N ARG A 140 -7.71 2.88 5.44
CA ARG A 140 -8.63 2.75 6.58
C ARG A 140 -8.57 1.35 7.16
N GLY A 141 -8.65 1.28 8.49
CA GLY A 141 -8.65 0.00 9.17
C GLY A 141 -8.73 0.12 10.68
N LEU A 142 -8.65 -1.03 11.34
CA LEU A 142 -8.72 -1.17 12.79
C LEU A 142 -7.41 -1.76 13.35
N PRO A 143 -6.67 -1.03 14.21
CA PRO A 143 -5.49 -1.56 14.87
C PRO A 143 -5.87 -2.60 15.94
N ALA A 144 -5.01 -3.59 16.17
CA ALA A 144 -5.25 -4.64 17.17
C ALA A 144 -5.18 -4.13 18.63
N GLU A 145 -4.46 -3.04 18.88
CA GLU A 145 -4.34 -2.39 20.18
C GLU A 145 -4.60 -0.89 20.03
N ALA A 146 -5.16 -0.25 21.06
CA ALA A 146 -5.25 1.22 21.11
C ALA A 146 -3.86 1.87 21.21
N GLY A 147 -3.78 3.15 20.83
CA GLY A 147 -2.56 3.97 20.93
C GLY A 147 -2.14 4.29 22.38
N PRO A 148 -1.31 5.32 22.58
CA PRO A 148 -0.72 6.19 21.56
C PRO A 148 0.24 5.44 20.63
N TYR A 149 0.44 5.99 19.44
CA TYR A 149 1.36 5.46 18.45
C TYR A 149 2.53 6.44 18.26
N ASP A 150 3.69 5.91 17.88
CA ASP A 150 4.91 6.69 17.60
C ASP A 150 5.33 6.61 16.12
N GLY A 151 4.54 5.94 15.29
CA GLY A 151 4.81 5.87 13.87
C GLY A 151 3.92 4.90 13.11
N VAL A 152 4.32 4.60 11.89
CA VAL A 152 3.67 3.67 10.98
C VAL A 152 4.71 2.80 10.29
N GLU A 153 4.33 1.58 9.99
CA GLU A 153 5.11 0.66 9.17
C GLU A 153 4.20 0.00 8.12
N PHE A 154 4.69 -0.13 6.90
CA PHE A 154 4.00 -0.84 5.83
C PHE A 154 5.04 -1.40 4.86
N THR A 155 4.63 -2.36 4.03
CA THR A 155 5.48 -2.90 2.97
C THR A 155 5.00 -2.38 1.62
N LEU A 156 5.92 -1.86 0.82
CA LEU A 156 5.62 -1.44 -0.55
C LEU A 156 5.50 -2.67 -1.45
N GLY A 157 4.34 -2.85 -2.10
CA GLY A 157 4.04 -3.92 -3.04
C GLY A 157 2.77 -4.72 -2.74
N VAL A 158 2.63 -5.88 -3.39
CA VAL A 158 1.45 -6.77 -3.27
C VAL A 158 1.85 -8.13 -2.71
N PRO A 159 1.30 -8.68 -1.61
CA PRO A 159 1.73 -9.96 -1.02
C PRO A 159 1.87 -11.09 -2.05
N VAL A 160 2.83 -12.00 -1.88
CA VAL A 160 3.14 -13.04 -2.88
C VAL A 160 1.92 -13.85 -3.31
N ALA A 161 1.08 -14.26 -2.35
CA ALA A 161 -0.15 -15.01 -2.59
C ALA A 161 -1.18 -14.26 -3.47
N LEU A 162 -1.09 -12.92 -3.53
CA LEU A 162 -1.97 -12.05 -4.32
C LEU A 162 -1.28 -11.52 -5.58
N ASN A 163 0.06 -11.53 -5.63
CA ASN A 163 0.84 -10.83 -6.64
C ASN A 163 0.78 -11.46 -8.03
N HIS A 164 0.61 -12.77 -8.11
CA HIS A 164 0.67 -13.55 -9.37
C HIS A 164 -0.68 -14.16 -9.76
N LEU A 165 -1.78 -13.74 -9.14
CA LEU A 165 -3.13 -14.14 -9.55
C LEU A 165 -3.47 -13.58 -10.94
N GLU A 166 -4.33 -14.25 -11.70
CA GLU A 166 -4.83 -13.69 -12.96
C GLU A 166 -5.58 -12.37 -12.73
N THR A 167 -5.24 -11.33 -13.50
CA THR A 167 -5.84 -9.99 -13.33
C THR A 167 -7.34 -10.02 -13.56
N ALA A 168 -7.79 -10.77 -14.59
CA ALA A 168 -9.20 -10.84 -14.98
C ALA A 168 -10.09 -11.43 -13.88
N ASP A 169 -9.56 -12.34 -13.07
CA ASP A 169 -10.29 -13.03 -12.00
C ASP A 169 -10.11 -12.36 -10.63
N SER A 170 -9.23 -11.36 -10.55
CA SER A 170 -8.92 -10.67 -9.30
C SER A 170 -10.01 -9.68 -8.91
N LYS A 171 -10.13 -9.44 -7.60
CA LYS A 171 -10.98 -8.37 -7.05
C LYS A 171 -10.20 -7.05 -7.02
N SER A 172 -10.90 -5.92 -7.07
CA SER A 172 -10.28 -4.61 -6.83
C SER A 172 -9.59 -4.58 -5.46
N PRO A 173 -8.41 -3.95 -5.33
CA PRO A 173 -7.70 -3.18 -6.36
C PRO A 173 -6.73 -4.02 -7.23
N LEU A 174 -6.78 -5.36 -7.19
CA LEU A 174 -5.81 -6.22 -7.89
C LEU A 174 -6.16 -6.50 -9.37
N ASN A 175 -7.32 -6.03 -9.82
CA ASN A 175 -7.77 -6.04 -11.21
C ASN A 175 -7.59 -4.68 -11.92
N THR A 176 -6.88 -3.74 -11.29
CA THR A 176 -6.66 -2.40 -11.82
C THR A 176 -5.87 -2.45 -13.12
N THR A 177 -6.39 -1.75 -14.12
CA THR A 177 -6.19 -2.00 -15.54
C THR A 177 -4.84 -1.47 -16.08
N GLY A 178 -3.98 -0.87 -15.25
CA GLY A 178 -2.62 -0.42 -15.63
C GLY A 178 -1.53 -0.76 -14.61
N MET A 179 -1.86 -1.57 -13.60
CA MET A 179 -0.95 -1.96 -12.51
C MET A 179 -0.61 -3.45 -12.54
N ASP A 180 -1.00 -4.17 -13.59
CA ASP A 180 -0.71 -5.58 -13.80
C ASP A 180 0.29 -5.82 -14.95
N HIS A 181 0.99 -6.95 -14.91
CA HIS A 181 1.79 -7.50 -16.00
C HIS A 181 1.47 -9.01 -16.22
N GLY A 182 0.27 -9.46 -15.82
CA GLY A 182 -0.16 -10.86 -15.91
C GLY A 182 0.42 -11.77 -14.82
N ALA A 183 -0.02 -13.03 -14.77
CA ALA A 183 0.35 -13.95 -13.69
C ALA A 183 1.86 -14.27 -13.62
N ALA A 184 2.55 -14.34 -14.77
CA ALA A 184 3.99 -14.62 -14.80
C ALA A 184 4.79 -13.50 -14.12
N ASP A 185 4.49 -12.24 -14.44
CA ASP A 185 5.26 -11.07 -13.98
C ASP A 185 4.69 -10.40 -12.71
N GLY A 186 3.41 -10.64 -12.43
CA GLY A 186 2.69 -10.12 -11.28
C GLY A 186 2.25 -8.66 -11.41
N ARG A 187 2.05 -7.99 -10.26
CA ARG A 187 1.64 -6.57 -10.22
C ARG A 187 2.85 -5.64 -10.21
N GLN A 188 2.63 -4.44 -10.74
CA GLN A 188 3.48 -3.28 -10.56
C GLN A 188 3.25 -2.74 -9.15
N PHE A 189 4.26 -2.76 -8.29
CA PHE A 189 4.19 -2.25 -6.91
C PHE A 189 4.19 -0.73 -6.87
N VAL A 190 4.95 -0.10 -7.77
CA VAL A 190 4.96 1.34 -7.98
C VAL A 190 4.95 1.59 -9.47
N ARG A 191 4.18 2.59 -9.85
CA ARG A 191 4.18 3.17 -11.18
C ARG A 191 4.22 4.68 -11.04
N VAL A 192 5.25 5.30 -11.59
CA VAL A 192 5.37 6.75 -11.66
C VAL A 192 5.72 7.15 -13.08
N SER A 193 4.98 8.10 -13.65
CA SER A 193 5.34 8.71 -14.92
C SER A 193 5.11 10.20 -14.92
N PHE A 194 5.94 10.91 -15.69
CA PHE A 194 5.84 12.35 -15.81
C PHE A 194 6.49 12.84 -17.11
N TYR A 195 6.12 14.05 -17.52
CA TYR A 195 6.60 14.70 -18.73
C TYR A 195 7.31 16.01 -18.39
N SER A 196 8.22 16.43 -19.26
CA SER A 196 8.83 17.76 -19.21
C SER A 196 9.33 18.10 -20.61
N ASP A 197 9.14 19.36 -21.01
CA ASP A 197 9.61 19.88 -22.30
C ASP A 197 11.14 19.69 -22.50
N THR A 198 11.90 19.58 -21.40
CA THR A 198 13.34 19.28 -21.41
C THR A 198 13.64 17.86 -21.91
N THR A 199 12.72 16.93 -21.70
CA THR A 199 12.84 15.51 -22.08
C THR A 199 12.02 15.12 -23.32
N GLY A 200 11.27 16.07 -23.88
CA GLY A 200 10.40 15.90 -25.05
C GLY A 200 9.00 16.46 -24.84
N ALA A 201 8.17 16.43 -25.88
CA ALA A 201 6.82 16.96 -25.81
C ALA A 201 5.89 16.03 -25.01
N THR A 202 4.82 16.57 -24.42
CA THR A 202 3.80 15.72 -23.78
C THR A 202 3.08 14.87 -24.84
N GLY A 203 3.13 13.55 -24.71
CA GLY A 203 2.53 12.58 -25.64
C GLY A 203 3.28 11.25 -25.60
N ASP A 204 2.58 10.14 -25.83
CA ASP A 204 2.88 8.76 -25.41
C ASP A 204 4.34 8.28 -25.34
N LYS A 205 5.26 8.81 -26.15
CA LYS A 205 6.62 8.28 -26.32
C LYS A 205 7.71 9.05 -25.57
N ASP A 206 7.41 10.27 -25.11
CA ASP A 206 8.39 11.19 -24.51
C ASP A 206 8.15 11.37 -23.00
N HIS A 207 7.75 10.29 -22.33
CA HIS A 207 7.57 10.24 -20.89
C HIS A 207 8.85 9.80 -20.18
N ASN A 208 8.99 10.21 -18.92
CA ASN A 208 9.81 9.52 -17.95
C ASN A 208 8.92 8.49 -17.23
N LEU A 209 9.42 7.28 -17.02
CA LEU A 209 8.66 6.20 -16.40
C LEU A 209 9.54 5.38 -15.46
N LEU A 210 8.96 5.09 -14.31
CA LEU A 210 9.44 4.14 -13.31
C LEU A 210 8.33 3.13 -13.05
N VAL A 211 8.62 1.86 -13.33
CA VAL A 211 7.81 0.72 -12.91
C VAL A 211 8.65 -0.15 -11.99
N PHE A 212 8.15 -0.42 -10.79
CA PHE A 212 8.82 -1.25 -9.79
C PHE A 212 7.95 -2.46 -9.43
N ARG A 213 8.54 -3.65 -9.38
CA ARG A 213 7.85 -4.94 -9.13
C ARG A 213 8.83 -6.01 -8.66
N SER A 214 8.33 -7.17 -8.23
CA SER A 214 9.16 -8.37 -7.99
C SER A 214 9.67 -9.03 -9.27
N VAL A 215 10.75 -9.80 -9.17
CA VAL A 215 11.29 -10.66 -10.24
C VAL A 215 11.19 -12.11 -9.82
N CYS A 216 10.19 -12.82 -10.31
CA CYS A 216 9.93 -14.21 -9.95
C CYS A 216 9.82 -15.13 -11.18
N ASN A 217 10.19 -14.64 -12.37
CA ASN A 217 9.84 -15.25 -13.66
C ASN A 217 10.29 -16.70 -13.78
N ASN A 218 11.48 -17.05 -13.30
CA ASN A 218 11.96 -18.44 -13.33
C ASN A 218 11.10 -19.41 -12.51
N VAL A 219 10.45 -18.92 -11.45
CA VAL A 219 9.53 -19.69 -10.61
C VAL A 219 8.12 -19.72 -11.23
N THR A 220 7.69 -18.62 -11.86
CA THR A 220 6.33 -18.48 -12.38
C THR A 220 6.15 -18.94 -13.83
N ASN A 221 7.23 -19.21 -14.57
CA ASN A 221 7.19 -19.72 -15.95
C ASN A 221 6.46 -21.08 -16.07
N GLY A 222 6.29 -21.83 -14.98
CA GLY A 222 5.46 -23.04 -14.91
C GLY A 222 3.98 -22.78 -14.62
N GLY A 223 3.55 -21.51 -14.50
CA GLY A 223 2.21 -21.11 -14.05
C GLY A 223 2.02 -21.21 -12.52
N GLU A 224 3.08 -21.51 -11.78
CA GLU A 224 3.03 -21.66 -10.32
C GLU A 224 3.24 -20.31 -9.62
N ILE A 225 2.45 -20.06 -8.56
CA ILE A 225 2.68 -18.90 -7.68
C ILE A 225 3.92 -19.20 -6.82
N PRO A 226 4.86 -18.25 -6.66
CA PRO A 226 6.02 -18.48 -5.81
C PRO A 226 5.61 -18.80 -4.37
N ALA A 227 6.26 -19.78 -3.74
CA ALA A 227 5.91 -20.20 -2.38
C ALA A 227 6.16 -19.11 -1.32
N SER A 228 7.11 -18.21 -1.58
CA SER A 228 7.45 -17.09 -0.70
C SER A 228 8.11 -15.97 -1.49
N ALA A 229 8.36 -14.83 -0.84
CA ALA A 229 9.06 -13.72 -1.46
C ALA A 229 10.53 -14.09 -1.76
N ASP A 230 11.12 -14.98 -0.96
CA ASP A 230 12.51 -15.43 -1.09
C ASP A 230 12.75 -16.36 -2.27
N ALA A 231 11.69 -16.94 -2.84
CA ALA A 231 11.78 -17.72 -4.07
C ALA A 231 12.03 -16.83 -5.30
N CYS A 232 11.78 -15.52 -5.20
CA CYS A 232 12.01 -14.57 -6.28
C CYS A 232 13.48 -14.10 -6.30
N ASP A 233 14.05 -13.94 -7.49
CA ASP A 233 15.41 -13.41 -7.69
C ASP A 233 15.57 -12.02 -7.05
N LYS A 234 14.53 -11.19 -7.20
CA LYS A 234 14.40 -9.89 -6.52
C LYS A 234 13.02 -9.77 -5.91
N PRO A 235 12.86 -9.93 -4.58
CA PRO A 235 11.57 -9.81 -3.93
C PRO A 235 10.98 -8.40 -4.11
N ASN A 236 11.82 -7.37 -3.98
CA ASN A 236 11.44 -5.97 -4.19
C ASN A 236 10.31 -5.49 -3.28
N ARG A 237 10.39 -5.84 -1.99
CA ARG A 237 9.38 -5.52 -0.96
C ARG A 237 10.02 -4.78 0.19
N PRO A 238 10.36 -3.49 0.03
CA PRO A 238 10.93 -2.73 1.12
C PRO A 238 9.87 -2.52 2.21
N THR A 239 10.25 -2.78 3.46
CA THR A 239 9.49 -2.36 4.62
C THR A 239 9.80 -0.89 4.90
N ILE A 240 8.79 -0.05 4.77
CA ILE A 240 8.85 1.37 5.09
C ILE A 240 8.45 1.54 6.55
N ARG A 241 9.42 1.84 7.41
CA ARG A 241 9.21 2.07 8.84
C ARG A 241 9.48 3.53 9.16
N LEU A 242 8.45 4.27 9.56
CA LEU A 242 8.50 5.69 9.85
C LEU A 242 8.19 5.92 11.34
N ALA A 243 9.21 6.25 12.11
CA ALA A 243 9.05 6.68 13.50
C ALA A 243 9.08 8.22 13.57
N GLN A 244 8.23 8.81 14.41
CA GLN A 244 8.10 10.23 14.58
C GLN A 244 8.32 10.63 16.04
N ALA A 245 9.38 11.39 16.29
CA ALA A 245 9.59 12.00 17.59
C ALA A 245 8.40 12.92 17.94
N GLY A 246 7.83 12.74 19.13
CA GLY A 246 6.60 13.44 19.54
C GLY A 246 5.30 12.72 19.21
N GLY A 247 5.37 11.48 18.73
CA GLY A 247 4.20 10.63 18.48
C GLY A 247 3.59 10.81 17.10
N PHE A 248 2.73 9.88 16.72
CA PHE A 248 2.00 9.84 15.47
C PHE A 248 0.50 9.74 15.75
N ASP A 249 -0.26 10.74 15.26
CA ASP A 249 -1.72 10.74 15.28
C ASP A 249 -2.21 10.26 13.90
N PRO A 250 -2.62 9.00 13.76
CA PRO A 250 -3.04 8.43 12.47
C PRO A 250 -4.32 9.05 11.93
N THR A 251 -4.97 9.98 12.64
CA THR A 251 -6.16 10.70 12.16
C THR A 251 -5.85 12.12 11.70
N LYS A 252 -4.65 12.64 11.94
CA LYS A 252 -4.27 14.03 11.65
C LYS A 252 -2.96 14.15 10.88
N ASP A 253 -1.96 13.36 11.26
CA ASP A 253 -0.65 13.38 10.62
C ASP A 253 -0.74 12.72 9.23
N ARG A 254 0.21 13.09 8.38
CA ARG A 254 0.25 12.68 6.97
C ARG A 254 1.51 11.87 6.71
N ILE A 255 1.39 10.88 5.83
CA ILE A 255 2.49 10.11 5.29
C ILE A 255 2.79 10.68 3.91
N VAL A 256 3.91 11.38 3.81
CA VAL A 256 4.34 12.00 2.57
C VAL A 256 5.09 10.99 1.72
N VAL A 257 4.75 10.95 0.44
CA VAL A 257 5.48 10.32 -0.65
C VAL A 257 6.22 11.42 -1.40
N ASP A 258 7.51 11.57 -1.15
CA ASP A 258 8.36 12.55 -1.81
C ASP A 258 8.76 12.03 -3.20
N VAL A 259 8.10 12.56 -4.23
CA VAL A 259 8.30 12.12 -5.61
C VAL A 259 9.64 12.56 -6.17
N ASP A 260 10.27 13.62 -5.66
CA ASP A 260 11.63 13.99 -6.07
C ASP A 260 12.65 13.03 -5.46
N ALA A 261 12.46 12.68 -4.18
CA ALA A 261 13.31 11.71 -3.49
C ALA A 261 13.26 10.32 -4.12
N MET A 262 12.17 9.94 -4.80
CA MET A 262 12.11 8.68 -5.57
C MET A 262 13.17 8.64 -6.68
N PHE A 263 13.46 9.78 -7.31
CA PHE A 263 14.41 9.88 -8.42
C PHE A 263 15.75 10.51 -8.01
N ARG A 264 16.04 10.57 -6.71
CA ARG A 264 17.33 11.06 -6.23
C ARG A 264 18.47 10.22 -6.79
N GLY A 265 19.49 10.90 -7.32
CA GLY A 265 20.69 10.27 -7.85
C GLY A 265 20.64 9.92 -9.33
N TYR A 266 19.48 10.09 -10.00
CA TYR A 266 19.46 10.02 -11.47
C TYR A 266 20.30 11.15 -12.05
N THR A 267 21.04 10.86 -13.13
CA THR A 267 21.62 11.88 -13.98
C THR A 267 20.50 12.81 -14.45
N THR A 268 20.77 14.12 -14.54
CA THR A 268 19.78 15.13 -14.92
C THR A 268 19.07 14.74 -16.21
N PRO A 269 17.75 14.43 -16.17
CA PRO A 269 17.01 14.08 -17.37
C PRO A 269 17.03 15.21 -18.41
N GLY A 270 16.98 14.82 -19.67
CA GLY A 270 17.14 15.70 -20.83
C GLY A 270 18.60 15.99 -21.20
N THR A 271 19.58 15.42 -20.47
CA THR A 271 20.99 15.43 -20.88
C THR A 271 21.23 14.32 -21.92
N PRO A 272 21.59 14.62 -23.18
CA PRO A 272 21.88 13.60 -24.17
C PRO A 272 23.24 12.94 -23.89
N GLY A 273 23.31 11.62 -24.01
CA GLY A 273 24.56 10.88 -23.85
C GLY A 273 24.37 9.44 -23.40
N ALA A 274 25.47 8.70 -23.33
CA ALA A 274 25.49 7.35 -22.78
C ALA A 274 25.52 7.41 -21.25
N HIS A 275 24.34 7.51 -20.64
CA HIS A 275 24.16 7.46 -19.20
C HIS A 275 23.74 6.06 -18.77
N ALA A 276 24.23 5.60 -17.60
CA ALA A 276 23.88 4.28 -17.07
C ALA A 276 22.42 4.20 -16.60
N ASP A 277 21.81 5.35 -16.32
CA ASP A 277 20.51 5.51 -15.67
C ASP A 277 19.47 6.29 -16.50
N LEU A 278 19.85 6.76 -17.69
CA LEU A 278 18.94 7.38 -18.65
C LEU A 278 19.01 6.66 -20.00
N SER A 279 17.92 6.76 -20.77
CA SER A 279 17.91 6.48 -22.19
C SER A 279 18.81 7.42 -22.99
N ASP A 280 19.14 7.04 -24.22
CA ASP A 280 19.94 7.86 -25.14
C ASP A 280 19.29 9.23 -25.42
N GLY A 281 17.96 9.31 -25.26
CA GLY A 281 17.19 10.57 -25.31
C GLY A 281 17.19 11.36 -24.01
N GLY A 282 17.97 10.97 -23.01
CA GLY A 282 18.06 11.61 -21.69
C GLY A 282 16.84 11.36 -20.80
N ARG A 283 15.98 10.38 -21.08
CA ARG A 283 14.79 10.09 -20.26
C ARG A 283 15.02 8.97 -19.27
N ILE A 284 14.37 9.05 -18.12
CA ILE A 284 14.26 7.92 -17.20
C ILE A 284 13.28 6.92 -17.78
N ASP A 285 13.76 5.73 -18.11
CA ASP A 285 12.94 4.62 -18.61
C ASP A 285 13.25 3.35 -17.80
N CYS A 286 12.94 3.41 -16.51
CA CYS A 286 13.04 2.25 -15.63
C CYS A 286 11.81 1.36 -15.82
N TYR A 287 12.01 0.29 -16.58
CA TYR A 287 11.12 -0.85 -16.59
C TYR A 287 11.67 -1.87 -15.60
N GLY A 288 11.04 -1.99 -14.43
CA GLY A 288 11.42 -2.98 -13.44
C GLY A 288 11.62 -4.34 -14.11
N PRO A 289 12.74 -5.02 -13.82
CA PRO A 289 13.36 -6.07 -14.62
C PRO A 289 12.37 -6.87 -15.47
N LEU A 290 12.25 -6.49 -16.74
CA LEU A 290 11.53 -7.26 -17.75
C LEU A 290 12.33 -8.52 -18.05
N ASN A 291 11.72 -9.68 -17.82
CA ASN A 291 12.02 -10.89 -18.57
C ASN A 291 10.70 -11.35 -19.18
N ALA A 292 10.17 -10.58 -20.14
CA ALA A 292 9.38 -11.20 -21.18
C ALA A 292 10.40 -11.79 -22.17
N GLY A 293 10.51 -13.12 -22.22
CA GLY A 293 11.22 -13.78 -23.31
C GLY A 293 10.82 -13.16 -24.64
N ASP A 294 11.80 -12.97 -25.52
CA ASP A 294 11.73 -12.43 -26.89
C ASP A 294 12.02 -10.92 -27.11
N LEU A 295 12.31 -10.10 -26.09
CA LEU A 295 12.68 -8.69 -26.30
C LEU A 295 14.11 -8.32 -25.84
N GLY A 296 15.14 -8.99 -26.39
CA GLY A 296 16.52 -8.48 -26.42
C GLY A 296 17.17 -8.12 -25.07
N PRO A 297 18.41 -7.56 -25.06
CA PRO A 297 19.14 -7.32 -23.82
C PRO A 297 18.63 -6.08 -23.07
N GLN A 298 18.44 -6.21 -21.75
CA GLN A 298 18.68 -5.18 -20.71
C GLN A 298 18.08 -3.77 -20.85
N ILE A 299 17.14 -3.51 -21.76
CA ILE A 299 16.65 -2.13 -21.95
C ILE A 299 15.85 -1.70 -20.71
N GLY A 300 16.34 -0.68 -20.01
CA GLY A 300 15.67 -0.01 -18.89
C GLY A 300 15.77 -0.70 -17.52
N ALA A 301 15.98 -2.02 -17.47
CA ALA A 301 16.09 -2.76 -16.22
C ALA A 301 17.32 -2.36 -15.39
N GLU A 302 18.47 -2.15 -16.02
CA GLU A 302 19.69 -1.67 -15.36
C GLU A 302 19.56 -0.21 -14.91
N ARG A 303 18.81 0.59 -15.67
CA ARG A 303 18.51 2.01 -15.35
C ARG A 303 17.63 2.17 -14.12
N CYS A 304 16.96 1.10 -13.69
CA CYS A 304 16.24 1.07 -12.41
C CYS A 304 17.17 1.07 -11.19
N GLY A 305 18.47 0.77 -11.35
CA GLY A 305 19.40 0.66 -10.22
C GLY A 305 19.44 1.89 -9.33
N THR A 306 19.29 3.08 -9.92
CA THR A 306 19.30 4.36 -9.21
C THR A 306 18.11 4.53 -8.26
N PHE A 307 16.96 3.92 -8.54
CA PHE A 307 15.77 3.99 -7.68
C PHE A 307 15.89 3.15 -6.40
N TYR A 308 16.57 2.00 -6.45
CA TYR A 308 16.53 1.00 -5.36
C TYR A 308 17.03 1.54 -4.00
N PRO A 309 18.17 2.25 -3.93
CA PRO A 309 18.62 2.84 -2.67
C PRO A 309 17.63 3.86 -2.08
N ASN A 310 16.82 4.54 -2.91
CA ASN A 310 15.85 5.53 -2.44
C ASN A 310 14.72 4.87 -1.64
N VAL A 311 14.37 3.62 -1.97
CA VAL A 311 13.44 2.79 -1.19
C VAL A 311 14.14 1.83 -0.22
N GLY A 312 15.45 2.00 -0.01
CA GLY A 312 16.22 1.21 0.97
C GLY A 312 16.48 -0.23 0.52
N LEU A 313 16.66 -0.47 -0.77
CA LEU A 313 16.99 -1.78 -1.33
C LEU A 313 18.34 -1.80 -2.02
N ASP A 314 18.95 -2.99 -2.07
CA ASP A 314 20.04 -3.30 -2.97
C ASP A 314 19.50 -3.65 -4.36
N TYR A 315 20.06 -3.05 -5.41
CA TYR A 315 19.63 -3.33 -6.78
C TYR A 315 19.86 -4.78 -7.19
N THR A 316 20.98 -5.39 -6.78
CA THR A 316 21.37 -6.73 -7.23
C THR A 316 20.44 -7.81 -6.68
N THR A 317 20.02 -7.67 -5.42
CA THR A 317 19.24 -8.68 -4.71
C THR A 317 17.77 -8.30 -4.52
N GLY A 318 17.41 -7.02 -4.67
CA GLY A 318 16.06 -6.54 -4.37
C GLY A 318 15.67 -6.68 -2.90
N ARG A 319 16.67 -6.77 -2.01
CA ARG A 319 16.52 -6.97 -0.56
C ARG A 319 16.91 -5.70 0.20
N PRO A 320 16.41 -5.53 1.44
CA PRO A 320 16.73 -4.36 2.26
C PRO A 320 18.24 -4.09 2.35
N GLN A 321 18.62 -2.87 1.99
CA GLN A 321 19.97 -2.32 2.13
C GLN A 321 19.85 -0.83 2.46
N GLY A 322 20.16 -0.48 3.71
CA GLY A 322 20.10 0.90 4.18
C GLY A 322 18.67 1.39 4.48
N THR A 323 18.53 2.71 4.55
CA THR A 323 17.27 3.39 4.90
C THR A 323 16.68 4.08 3.68
N GLN A 324 15.38 3.92 3.49
CA GLN A 324 14.62 4.64 2.47
C GLN A 324 14.55 6.16 2.77
N GLY A 325 14.44 6.99 1.73
CA GLY A 325 14.28 8.45 1.85
C GLY A 325 13.05 9.02 1.15
N VAL A 326 12.18 8.16 0.60
CA VAL A 326 11.00 8.54 -0.18
C VAL A 326 9.81 8.90 0.71
N PHE A 327 9.62 8.16 1.79
CA PHE A 327 8.48 8.30 2.67
C PHE A 327 8.88 9.00 3.96
N ARG A 328 8.03 9.89 4.46
CA ARG A 328 8.21 10.56 5.76
C ARG A 328 6.88 10.88 6.43
N ILE A 329 6.89 11.06 7.74
CA ILE A 329 5.73 11.60 8.46
C ILE A 329 5.80 13.12 8.44
N GLU A 330 4.68 13.76 8.12
CA GLU A 330 4.48 15.20 8.30
C GLU A 330 3.39 15.44 9.33
N LYS A 331 3.74 16.18 10.39
CA LYS A 331 2.79 16.54 11.44
C LYS A 331 1.78 17.54 10.90
N SER A 332 0.50 17.38 11.23
CA SER A 332 -0.46 18.45 10.98
C SER A 332 -0.01 19.72 11.72
N LYS A 333 0.02 20.87 11.04
CA LYS A 333 0.24 22.15 11.72
C LYS A 333 -0.81 22.31 12.82
N ALA A 334 -0.38 22.54 14.06
CA ALA A 334 -1.31 22.88 15.14
C ALA A 334 -2.09 24.12 14.71
N ARG A 335 -3.42 24.02 14.66
CA ARG A 335 -4.30 25.18 14.46
C ARG A 335 -4.28 26.08 15.68
#